data_AF-A0A842VAA5-F1
#
_entry.id   AF-A0A842VAA5-F1
#
_cell.length_a   1.000
_cell.length_b   1.000
_cell.length_c   1.000
_cell.angle_alpha   90.00
_cell.angle_beta   90.00
_cell.angle_gamma   90.00
#
_symmetry.space_group_name_H-M   'P 1'
#
loop_
_entity.id
_entity.type
_entity.pdbx_description
1 polymer ?
#
loop_
_entity_poly.entity_id
_entity_poly.type
_entity_poly.pdbx_seq_one_letter_code
_entity_poly.pdbx_strand_id
1 'polypeptide(L)'
;MTLKEKYQRSLIKLGNSIAITFPQEWTKGADLKEKSEITLYPIDEKSLLVRSSEKENEKVKRIYHMDGIKKPLRLIRQAILSAFKLNVDEIHLKYNNKIKEEIYELLIDLRREIIGIDFKDVPEYNEFHINFLI
;
A
#
# COMPACT_ATOMS: atom_id res chain seq x y z
N MET A 1 24.21 22.09 -7.58
CA MET A 1 23.04 21.31 -8.06
C MET A 1 22.74 21.77 -9.48
N THR A 2 23.20 21.02 -10.48
CA THR A 2 22.99 21.35 -11.89
C THR A 2 21.55 20.99 -12.25
N LEU A 3 20.73 21.98 -12.67
CA LEU A 3 19.39 21.69 -13.19
C LEU A 3 19.53 20.75 -14.38
N LYS A 4 18.89 19.58 -14.30
CA LYS A 4 18.76 18.64 -15.42
C LYS A 4 18.22 19.39 -16.64
N GLU A 5 18.82 19.12 -17.79
CA GLU A 5 18.48 19.73 -19.07
C GLU A 5 16.97 19.71 -19.34
N LYS A 6 16.40 20.87 -19.67
CA LYS A 6 15.00 20.97 -20.06
C LYS A 6 14.82 20.31 -21.42
N TYR A 7 14.32 19.08 -21.45
CA TYR A 7 14.01 18.39 -22.71
C TYR A 7 12.79 19.03 -23.38
N GLN A 8 13.01 19.76 -24.47
CA GLN A 8 11.93 20.21 -25.34
C GLN A 8 11.57 19.12 -26.35
N ARG A 9 10.27 18.85 -26.55
CA ARG A 9 9.76 17.87 -27.51
C ARG A 9 8.65 18.49 -28.34
N SER A 10 8.68 18.21 -29.63
CA SER A 10 7.65 18.68 -30.56
C SER A 10 6.41 17.80 -30.46
N LEU A 11 5.24 18.43 -30.59
CA LEU A 11 3.96 17.72 -30.72
C LEU A 11 3.88 17.11 -32.12
N ILE A 12 3.54 15.82 -32.21
CA ILE A 12 3.38 15.11 -33.48
C ILE A 12 1.89 14.82 -33.67
N LYS A 13 1.29 15.30 -34.75
CA LYS A 13 -0.09 14.96 -35.10
C LYS A 13 -0.14 13.55 -35.72
N LEU A 14 -0.93 12.66 -35.14
CA LEU A 14 -1.16 11.30 -35.62
C LEU A 14 -2.66 11.11 -35.91
N GLY A 15 -3.06 11.37 -37.15
CA GLY A 15 -4.48 11.36 -37.55
C GLY A 15 -5.31 12.35 -36.72
N ASN A 16 -6.25 11.81 -35.92
CA ASN A 16 -7.11 12.57 -35.00
C ASN A 16 -6.52 12.69 -33.59
N SER A 17 -5.27 12.29 -33.37
CA SER A 17 -4.60 12.31 -32.07
C SER A 17 -3.30 13.13 -32.11
N ILE A 18 -2.78 13.47 -30.94
CA ILE A 18 -1.48 14.13 -30.76
C ILE A 18 -0.61 13.22 -29.92
N ALA A 19 0.63 13.00 -30.36
CA ALA A 19 1.64 12.24 -29.65
C ALA A 19 2.78 13.15 -29.16
N ILE A 20 3.30 12.81 -27.99
CA ILE A 20 4.49 13.39 -27.38
C ILE A 20 5.44 12.24 -27.07
N THR A 21 6.71 12.36 -27.47
CA THR A 21 7.71 11.31 -27.27
C THR A 21 8.52 11.57 -26.00
N PHE A 22 8.78 10.52 -25.23
CA PHE A 22 9.64 10.58 -24.04
C PHE A 22 11.07 10.14 -24.38
N PRO A 23 12.11 10.72 -23.74
CA PRO A 23 13.48 10.24 -23.89
C PRO A 23 13.63 8.77 -23.42
N GLN A 24 14.39 7.96 -24.16
CA GLN A 24 14.63 6.56 -23.78
C GLN A 24 15.31 6.41 -22.41
N GLU A 25 16.17 7.37 -22.03
CA GLU A 25 16.81 7.36 -20.71
C GLU A 25 15.79 7.55 -19.58
N TRP A 26 14.77 8.38 -19.82
CA TRP A 26 13.69 8.57 -18.85
C TRP A 26 12.85 7.30 -18.73
N THR A 27 12.50 6.65 -19.85
CA THR A 27 11.72 5.39 -19.79
C THR A 27 12.49 4.28 -19.10
N LYS A 28 13.82 4.18 -19.30
CA LYS A 28 14.70 3.26 -18.56
C LYS A 28 14.73 3.59 -17.06
N GLY A 29 14.87 4.87 -16.69
CA GLY A 29 14.86 5.29 -15.29
C GLY A 29 13.50 5.12 -14.59
N ALA A 30 12.42 5.14 -15.37
CA ALA A 30 11.05 4.92 -14.92
C ALA A 30 10.62 3.43 -14.96
N ASP A 31 11.51 2.54 -15.37
CA ASP A 31 11.28 1.10 -15.55
C ASP A 31 10.07 0.79 -16.44
N LEU A 32 9.91 1.54 -17.54
CA LEU A 32 8.83 1.35 -18.50
C LEU A 32 9.25 0.40 -19.63
N LYS A 33 8.41 -0.60 -19.88
CA LYS A 33 8.51 -1.56 -20.98
C LYS A 33 7.46 -1.23 -22.06
N GLU A 34 7.50 -1.97 -23.17
CA GLU A 34 6.45 -1.86 -24.17
C GLU A 34 5.09 -2.24 -23.55
N LYS A 35 4.07 -1.40 -23.82
CA LYS A 35 2.71 -1.52 -23.26
C LYS A 35 2.57 -1.28 -21.76
N SER A 36 3.61 -0.79 -21.08
CA SER A 36 3.47 -0.36 -19.68
C SER A 36 2.43 0.75 -19.56
N GLU A 37 1.62 0.66 -18.51
CA GLU A 37 0.66 1.68 -18.16
C GLU A 37 1.34 2.84 -17.44
N ILE A 38 0.91 4.06 -17.76
CA ILE A 38 1.37 5.29 -17.13
C ILE A 38 0.16 6.08 -16.65
N THR A 39 0.32 6.75 -15.52
CA THR A 39 -0.69 7.68 -15.02
C THR A 39 -0.30 9.12 -15.30
N LEU A 40 -1.25 9.89 -15.81
CA LEU A 40 -1.10 11.29 -16.18
C LEU A 40 -1.87 12.16 -15.17
N TYR A 41 -1.16 13.00 -14.42
CA TYR A 41 -1.74 13.90 -13.43
C TYR A 41 -1.60 15.35 -13.90
N PRO A 42 -2.71 16.05 -14.24
CA PRO A 42 -2.65 17.48 -14.53
C PRO A 42 -2.29 18.24 -13.24
N ILE A 43 -1.24 19.07 -13.30
CA ILE A 43 -0.87 19.96 -12.19
C ILE A 43 -1.60 21.31 -12.34
N ASP A 44 -1.68 21.79 -13.58
CA ASP A 44 -2.39 23.00 -13.99
C ASP A 44 -2.77 22.88 -15.48
N GLU A 45 -3.31 23.95 -16.08
CA GLU A 45 -3.73 23.98 -17.49
C GLU A 45 -2.60 23.74 -18.51
N LYS A 46 -1.34 23.88 -18.10
CA LYS A 46 -0.15 23.84 -18.97
C LYS A 46 0.83 22.73 -18.59
N SER A 47 0.60 22.04 -17.48
CA SER A 47 1.56 21.13 -16.87
C SER A 47 0.93 19.76 -16.61
N LEU A 48 1.61 18.72 -17.09
CA LEU A 48 1.22 17.32 -16.88
C LEU A 48 2.38 16.56 -16.22
N LEU A 49 2.09 15.91 -15.11
CA LEU A 49 3.00 15.00 -14.45
C LEU A 49 2.74 13.57 -14.95
N VAL A 50 3.79 12.92 -15.44
CA VAL A 50 3.75 11.54 -15.88
C VAL A 50 4.42 10.66 -14.83
N ARG A 51 3.72 9.64 -14.36
CA ARG A 51 4.27 8.63 -13.44
C ARG A 51 4.15 7.25 -14.06
N SER A 52 5.20 6.45 -13.88
CA SER A 52 5.14 5.01 -14.17
C SER A 52 4.22 4.35 -13.16
N SER A 53 3.22 3.61 -13.63
CA SER A 53 2.31 2.85 -12.78
C SER A 53 2.86 1.46 -12.45
N GLU A 54 4.01 1.06 -13.01
CA GLU A 54 4.65 -0.22 -12.63
C GLU A 54 5.06 -0.25 -11.15
N LYS A 55 5.31 0.90 -10.52
CA LYS A 55 5.53 1.01 -9.06
C LYS A 55 4.26 1.27 -8.24
N GLU A 56 3.10 1.53 -8.87
CA GLU A 56 1.82 1.70 -8.16
C GLU A 56 1.13 0.36 -7.86
N ASN A 57 1.54 -0.74 -8.50
CA ASN A 57 1.06 -2.08 -8.15
C ASN A 57 1.70 -2.65 -6.87
N GLU A 58 2.75 -2.02 -6.35
CA GLU A 58 3.07 -2.15 -4.94
C GLU A 58 2.23 -1.11 -4.19
N LYS A 59 0.96 -1.42 -3.91
CA LYS A 59 0.29 -0.78 -2.77
C LYS A 59 1.27 -0.92 -1.61
N VAL A 60 1.83 0.20 -1.13
CA VAL A 60 2.71 0.19 0.04
C VAL A 60 1.91 -0.42 1.17
N LYS A 61 2.18 -1.70 1.45
CA LYS A 61 1.43 -2.46 2.44
C LYS A 61 1.59 -1.76 3.78
N ARG A 62 0.50 -1.18 4.28
CA ARG A 62 0.45 -0.52 5.58
C ARG A 62 0.43 -1.61 6.63
N ILE A 63 1.60 -1.92 7.16
CA ILE A 63 1.77 -2.92 8.22
C ILE A 63 1.86 -2.19 9.56
N TYR A 64 0.98 -2.55 10.49
CA TYR A 64 1.01 -2.05 11.86
C TYR A 64 1.53 -3.13 12.81
N HIS A 65 2.69 -2.88 13.42
CA HIS A 65 3.24 -3.76 14.45
C HIS A 65 2.71 -3.36 15.83
N MET A 66 2.07 -4.30 16.53
CA MET A 66 1.52 -4.11 17.85
C MET A 66 2.15 -5.09 18.84
N ASP A 67 2.68 -4.55 19.94
CA ASP A 67 3.09 -5.35 21.09
C ASP A 67 1.88 -5.64 21.99
N GLY A 68 1.25 -6.80 21.80
CA GLY A 68 0.08 -7.24 22.58
C GLY A 68 0.43 -7.59 24.02
N ILE A 69 1.71 -7.88 24.33
CA ILE A 69 2.16 -8.26 25.68
C ILE A 69 2.01 -7.09 26.66
N LYS A 70 2.18 -5.86 26.17
CA LYS A 70 2.14 -4.64 26.98
C LYS A 70 0.78 -3.97 27.05
N LYS A 71 -0.25 -4.54 26.40
CA LYS A 71 -1.55 -3.88 26.24
C LYS A 71 -2.67 -4.76 26.82
N PRO A 72 -3.59 -4.18 27.61
CA PRO A 72 -4.84 -4.85 27.95
C PRO A 72 -5.64 -5.21 26.68
N LEU A 73 -6.36 -6.34 26.70
CA LEU A 73 -7.20 -6.81 25.58
C LEU A 73 -8.13 -5.74 25.00
N ARG A 74 -8.73 -4.92 25.86
CA ARG A 74 -9.61 -3.82 25.43
C ARG A 74 -8.89 -2.83 24.49
N LEU A 75 -7.61 -2.53 24.76
CA LEU A 75 -6.82 -1.65 23.90
C LEU A 75 -6.40 -2.35 22.60
N ILE A 76 -6.12 -3.66 22.65
CA ILE A 76 -5.85 -4.47 21.45
C ILE A 76 -7.06 -4.41 20.51
N ARG A 77 -8.27 -4.65 21.05
CA ARG A 77 -9.54 -4.57 20.30
C ARG A 77 -9.73 -3.21 19.64
N GLN A 78 -9.58 -2.12 20.41
CA GLN A 78 -9.72 -0.76 19.90
C GLN A 78 -8.69 -0.44 18.82
N ALA A 79 -7.47 -0.93 18.96
CA ALA A 79 -6.41 -0.72 17.98
C ALA A 79 -6.69 -1.46 16.67
N ILE A 80 -7.20 -2.70 16.71
CA ILE A 80 -7.59 -3.46 15.51
C ILE A 80 -8.74 -2.75 14.77
N LEU A 81 -9.78 -2.30 15.51
CA LEU A 81 -10.89 -1.53 14.94
C LEU A 81 -10.44 -0.20 14.31
N SER A 82 -9.47 0.47 14.94
CA SER A 82 -8.91 1.72 14.43
C SER A 82 -8.09 1.49 13.17
N ALA A 83 -7.28 0.42 13.15
CA ALA A 83 -6.48 0.02 11.99
C ALA A 83 -7.38 -0.29 10.77
N PHE A 84 -8.49 -1.01 10.99
CA PHE A 84 -9.49 -1.25 9.95
C PHE A 84 -10.04 0.06 9.36
N LYS A 85 -10.44 1.01 10.21
CA LYS A 85 -10.96 2.33 9.77
C LYS A 85 -9.92 3.21 9.05
N LEU A 86 -8.63 2.98 9.32
CA LEU A 86 -7.52 3.73 8.73
C LEU A 86 -6.97 3.09 7.44
N ASN A 87 -7.63 2.04 6.93
CA ASN A 87 -7.18 1.27 5.77
C ASN A 87 -5.74 0.77 5.95
N VAL A 88 -5.43 0.19 7.11
CA VAL A 88 -4.22 -0.61 7.33
C VAL A 88 -4.42 -1.96 6.61
N ASP A 89 -3.40 -2.49 5.96
CA ASP A 89 -3.50 -3.75 5.21
C ASP A 89 -3.29 -4.96 6.12
N GLU A 90 -2.33 -4.88 7.05
CA GLU A 90 -1.97 -5.97 7.95
C GLU A 90 -1.58 -5.46 9.35
N ILE A 91 -1.90 -6.25 10.38
CA ILE A 91 -1.41 -6.05 11.75
C ILE A 91 -0.59 -7.26 12.16
N HIS A 92 0.60 -7.00 12.69
CA HIS A 92 1.45 -8.01 13.33
C HIS A 92 1.30 -7.84 14.84
N LEU A 93 0.57 -8.73 15.49
CA LEU A 93 0.24 -8.66 16.91
C LEU A 93 1.08 -9.66 17.71
N LYS A 94 2.10 -9.18 18.42
CA LYS A 94 2.91 -10.01 19.32
C LYS A 94 2.11 -10.50 20.51
N TYR A 95 2.33 -11.75 20.87
CA TYR A 95 1.79 -12.38 22.06
C TYR A 95 2.88 -13.12 22.84
N ASN A 96 2.53 -13.55 24.06
CA ASN A 96 3.24 -14.60 24.78
C ASN A 96 2.25 -15.72 25.12
N ASN A 97 2.75 -16.86 25.62
CA ASN A 97 1.89 -18.02 25.94
C ASN A 97 0.79 -17.71 26.97
N LYS A 98 0.93 -16.66 27.79
CA LYS A 98 -0.08 -16.32 28.79
C LYS A 98 -1.32 -15.65 28.17
N ILE A 99 -1.13 -14.85 27.12
CA ILE A 99 -2.20 -14.03 26.52
C ILE A 99 -2.65 -14.53 25.15
N LYS A 100 -2.00 -15.56 24.61
CA LYS A 100 -2.27 -16.09 23.26
C LYS A 100 -3.74 -16.50 23.10
N GLU A 101 -4.25 -17.29 24.04
CA GLU A 101 -5.64 -17.79 24.05
C GLU A 101 -6.64 -16.63 24.05
N GLU A 102 -6.42 -15.65 24.94
CA GLU A 102 -7.30 -14.49 25.08
C GLU A 102 -7.33 -13.62 23.82
N ILE A 103 -6.17 -13.44 23.17
CA ILE A 103 -6.09 -12.73 21.89
C ILE A 103 -6.79 -13.54 20.79
N TYR A 104 -6.63 -14.86 20.78
CA TYR A 104 -7.27 -15.73 19.79
C TYR A 104 -8.79 -15.63 19.84
N GLU A 105 -9.39 -15.71 21.03
CA GLU A 105 -10.83 -15.52 21.23
C GLU A 105 -11.28 -14.11 20.81
N LEU A 106 -10.52 -13.07 21.15
CA LEU A 106 -10.80 -11.72 20.69
C LEU A 106 -10.81 -11.60 19.15
N LEU A 107 -9.89 -12.28 18.47
CA LEU A 107 -9.83 -12.29 17.01
C LEU A 107 -10.99 -13.08 16.40
N ILE A 108 -11.46 -14.14 17.04
CA ILE A 108 -12.70 -14.85 16.65
C ILE A 108 -13.92 -13.95 16.78
N ASP A 109 -14.01 -13.17 17.85
CA ASP A 109 -15.13 -12.24 18.03
C ASP A 109 -15.10 -11.12 16.98
N LEU A 110 -13.92 -10.53 16.75
CA LEU A 110 -13.74 -9.52 15.69
C LEU A 110 -14.03 -10.09 14.30
N ARG A 111 -13.62 -11.34 14.06
CA ARG A 111 -14.19 -12.34 13.14
C ARG A 111 -15.59 -12.02 12.61
N ARG A 112 -16.50 -12.03 13.58
CA ARG A 112 -17.96 -12.04 13.42
C ARG A 112 -18.53 -10.64 13.29
N GLU A 113 -17.81 -9.63 13.78
CA GLU A 113 -18.25 -8.23 13.80
C GLU A 113 -17.79 -7.44 12.56
N ILE A 114 -16.60 -7.75 12.03
CA ILE A 114 -15.98 -7.01 10.93
C ILE A 114 -16.01 -7.89 9.67
N ILE A 115 -16.62 -7.42 8.60
CA ILE A 115 -16.55 -8.11 7.31
C ILE A 115 -15.15 -7.93 6.73
N GLY A 116 -14.54 -9.04 6.29
CA GLY A 116 -13.23 -9.00 5.64
C GLY A 116 -12.04 -9.04 6.58
N ILE A 117 -12.19 -9.32 7.88
CA ILE A 117 -11.04 -9.60 8.74
C ILE A 117 -10.67 -11.09 8.65
N ASP A 118 -9.38 -11.37 8.43
CA ASP A 118 -8.81 -12.71 8.55
C ASP A 118 -7.56 -12.67 9.43
N PHE A 119 -7.21 -13.78 10.05
CA PHE A 119 -6.02 -13.87 10.86
C PHE A 119 -5.42 -15.27 10.87
N LYS A 120 -4.10 -15.32 10.99
CA LYS A 120 -3.32 -16.55 11.15
C LYS A 120 -2.38 -16.45 12.33
N ASP A 121 -2.16 -17.57 13.01
CA ASP A 121 -1.11 -17.71 14.01
C ASP A 121 0.23 -17.97 13.32
N VAL A 122 1.28 -17.27 13.75
CA VAL A 122 2.66 -17.50 13.30
C VAL A 122 3.54 -17.77 14.52
N PRO A 123 3.60 -19.04 14.98
CA PRO A 123 4.31 -19.40 16.21
C PRO A 123 5.80 -19.09 16.20
N GLU A 124 6.43 -19.14 15.01
CA GLU A 124 7.85 -18.84 14.81
C GLU A 124 8.24 -17.44 15.32
N TYR A 125 7.32 -16.48 15.24
CA TYR A 125 7.52 -15.10 15.67
C TYR A 125 6.72 -14.73 16.94
N ASN A 126 5.93 -15.67 17.48
CA ASN A 126 4.93 -15.42 18.54
C ASN A 126 4.00 -14.25 18.17
N GLU A 127 3.49 -14.25 16.94
CA GLU A 127 2.64 -13.18 16.40
C GLU A 127 1.37 -13.74 15.76
N PHE A 128 0.27 -13.01 15.90
CA PHE A 128 -0.87 -13.14 15.01
C PHE A 128 -0.73 -12.14 13.87
N HIS A 129 -0.88 -12.63 12.64
CA HIS A 129 -0.98 -11.79 11.46
C HIS A 129 -2.45 -11.60 11.13
N ILE A 130 -2.93 -10.36 11.19
CA ILE A 130 -4.32 -9.99 10.95
C ILE A 130 -4.38 -9.23 9.63
N ASN A 131 -5.15 -9.71 8.67
CA ASN A 131 -5.32 -9.10 7.34
C ASN A 131 -6.73 -8.55 7.20
N PHE A 132 -6.85 -7.46 6.45
CA PHE A 132 -8.14 -6.89 6.06
C PHE A 132 -8.34 -7.06 4.55
N LEU A 133 -9.30 -7.91 4.19
CA LEU A 133 -9.78 -8.19 2.85
C LEU A 133 -10.82 -7.13 2.47
N ILE A 134 -10.34 -5.92 2.15
CA ILE A 134 -11.15 -4.78 1.68
C ILE A 134 -10.98 -4.62 0.17
#